data_AF-A0A7C5T7I4-F1
#
_entry.id   AF-A0A7C5T7I4-F1
#
_cell.length_a   1.000
_cell.length_b   1.000
_cell.length_c   1.000
_cell.angle_alpha   90.00
_cell.angle_beta   90.00
_cell.angle_gamma   90.00
#
_symmetry.space_group_name_H-M   'P 1'
#
loop_
_entity.id
_entity.type
_entity.pdbx_description
1 polymer ?
#
loop_
_entity_poly.entity_id
_entity_poly.type
_entity_poly.pdbx_seq_one_letter_code
_entity_poly.pdbx_strand_id
1 'polypeptide(L)'
;MSLGLIPLSRLKKALEEVGGFIWFFIDLEPFRTVYTLALCGGFPCVVISGQDMSPIQLTLDEYVKIETDMRRLASLRYTVEYLLKKV
;
A
#
# COMPACT_ATOMS: atom_id res chain seq x y z
N MET A 1 12.14 -5.82 8.16
CA MET A 1 11.33 -5.01 9.11
C MET A 1 9.94 -5.62 9.16
N SER A 2 9.42 -5.94 10.35
CA SER A 2 8.00 -6.30 10.49
C SER A 2 7.17 -5.02 10.54
N LEU A 3 6.08 -4.93 9.78
CA LEU A 3 5.11 -3.83 9.91
C LEU A 3 4.32 -3.87 11.24
N GLY A 4 4.68 -4.77 12.17
CA GLY A 4 3.92 -5.03 13.38
C GLY A 4 2.57 -5.67 13.05
N LEU A 5 1.74 -5.88 14.08
CA LEU A 5 0.34 -6.25 13.89
C LEU A 5 -0.41 -5.04 13.33
N ILE A 6 -0.58 -4.97 12.00
CA ILE A 6 -1.48 -4.00 11.37
C ILE A 6 -2.92 -4.38 11.75
N PRO A 7 -3.69 -3.51 12.41
CA PRO A 7 -5.10 -3.79 12.68
C PRO A 7 -5.90 -3.67 11.39
N LEU A 8 -5.99 -4.76 10.61
CA LEU A 8 -6.57 -4.78 9.26
C LEU A 8 -7.99 -4.23 9.19
N SER A 9 -8.82 -4.45 10.21
CA SER A 9 -10.17 -3.89 10.28
C SER A 9 -10.17 -2.36 10.40
N ARG A 10 -9.28 -1.80 11.23
CA ARG A 10 -9.11 -0.35 11.35
C ARG A 10 -8.52 0.24 10.08
N LEU A 11 -7.53 -0.44 9.49
CA LEU A 11 -6.93 0.02 8.23
C LEU A 11 -7.94 0.01 7.08
N LYS A 12 -8.78 -1.03 7.00
CA LYS A 12 -9.89 -1.09 6.06
C LYS A 12 -10.81 0.13 6.21
N LYS A 13 -11.29 0.39 7.42
CA LYS A 13 -12.17 1.55 7.69
C LYS A 13 -11.50 2.87 7.33
N ALA A 14 -10.24 3.05 7.71
CA ALA A 14 -9.49 4.26 7.37
C ALA A 14 -9.30 4.44 5.85
N LEU A 15 -9.13 3.35 5.11
CA LEU A 15 -9.10 3.38 3.64
C LEU A 15 -10.47 3.73 3.05
N GLU A 16 -11.57 3.16 3.57
CA GLU A 16 -12.93 3.49 3.15
C GLU A 16 -13.21 5.00 3.31
N GLU A 17 -12.75 5.61 4.41
CA GLU A 17 -12.92 7.05 4.68
C GLU A 17 -12.16 7.96 3.70
N VAL A 18 -11.09 7.48 3.06
CA VAL A 18 -10.33 8.25 2.05
C VAL A 18 -10.66 7.86 0.61
N GLY A 19 -11.76 7.12 0.39
CA GLY A 19 -12.24 6.72 -0.94
C GLY A 19 -11.75 5.35 -1.42
N GLY A 20 -11.24 4.52 -0.52
CA GLY A 20 -10.87 3.12 -0.76
C GLY A 20 -9.46 2.90 -1.31
N PHE A 21 -8.71 3.98 -1.57
CA PHE A 21 -7.32 3.89 -2.04
C PHE A 21 -6.50 5.13 -1.67
N ILE A 22 -5.18 4.97 -1.56
CA ILE A 22 -4.22 6.06 -1.40
C ILE A 22 -2.88 5.69 -2.03
N TRP A 23 -2.28 6.60 -2.79
CA TRP A 23 -0.92 6.42 -3.31
C TRP A 23 0.08 6.63 -2.19
N PHE A 24 0.98 5.66 -1.98
CA PHE A 24 2.03 5.77 -0.98
C PHE A 24 3.42 5.93 -1.58
N PHE A 25 3.63 5.55 -2.85
CA PHE A 25 4.93 5.71 -3.49
C PHE A 25 4.77 5.84 -5.00
N ILE A 26 5.65 6.63 -5.64
CA ILE A 26 5.72 6.75 -7.09
C ILE A 26 7.19 6.65 -7.47
N ASP A 27 7.50 5.70 -8.34
CA ASP A 27 8.78 5.62 -9.03
C ASP A 27 8.62 6.25 -10.41
N LEU A 28 9.55 7.11 -10.81
CA LEU A 28 9.46 7.87 -12.08
C LEU A 28 10.37 7.32 -13.17
N GLU A 29 11.40 6.55 -12.80
CA GLU A 29 12.38 6.01 -13.75
C GLU A 29 12.60 4.51 -13.50
N PRO A 30 12.79 3.68 -14.55
CA PRO A 30 12.77 4.01 -15.98
C PRO A 30 11.36 4.17 -16.57
N PHE A 31 10.33 3.66 -15.88
CA PHE A 31 8.92 3.83 -16.24
C PHE A 31 8.13 4.23 -15.01
N ARG A 32 7.14 5.10 -15.20
CA ARG A 32 6.30 5.54 -14.09
C ARG A 32 5.57 4.34 -13.46
N THR A 33 5.87 4.07 -12.20
CA THR A 33 5.25 3.01 -11.42
C THR A 33 4.62 3.59 -10.16
N VAL A 34 3.31 3.40 -10.00
CA VAL A 34 2.55 3.90 -8.84
C VAL A 34 2.23 2.75 -7.90
N TYR A 35 2.57 2.93 -6.63
CA TYR A 35 2.27 2.01 -5.55
C TYR A 35 1.13 2.57 -4.72
N THR A 36 0.05 1.80 -4.65
CA THR A 36 -1.22 2.21 -4.05
C THR A 36 -1.57 1.25 -2.93
N LEU A 37 -1.97 1.78 -1.78
CA LEU A 37 -2.65 1.02 -0.74
C LEU A 37 -4.15 1.12 -1.03
N ALA A 38 -4.82 0.00 -1.29
CA ALA A 38 -6.20 -0.03 -1.73
C ALA A 38 -7.03 -1.13 -1.04
N LEU A 39 -8.32 -1.17 -1.34
CA LEU A 39 -9.22 -2.26 -0.95
C LEU A 39 -9.42 -3.23 -2.12
N CYS A 40 -8.67 -4.34 -2.14
CA CYS A 40 -8.87 -5.43 -3.09
C CYS A 40 -9.92 -6.39 -2.54
N GLY A 41 -11.11 -6.46 -3.16
CA GLY A 41 -12.19 -7.31 -2.66
C GLY A 41 -12.64 -6.96 -1.23
N GLY A 42 -12.45 -5.70 -0.82
CA GLY A 42 -12.77 -5.21 0.53
C GLY A 42 -11.70 -5.45 1.59
N PHE A 43 -10.50 -5.90 1.21
CA PHE A 43 -9.35 -6.09 2.11
C PHE A 43 -8.18 -5.17 1.73
N PRO A 44 -7.45 -4.60 2.72
CA PRO A 44 -6.25 -3.82 2.44
C PRO A 44 -5.19 -4.61 1.66
N CYS A 45 -4.77 -4.06 0.53
CA CYS A 45 -3.80 -4.64 -0.40
C CYS A 45 -2.87 -3.56 -0.97
N VAL A 46 -1.75 -3.98 -1.55
CA VAL A 46 -0.90 -3.14 -2.38
C VAL A 46 -1.21 -3.41 -3.85
N VAL A 47 -1.50 -2.35 -4.60
CA VAL A 47 -1.63 -2.37 -6.05
C VAL A 47 -0.45 -1.64 -6.67
N ILE A 48 0.27 -2.32 -7.55
CA ILE A 48 1.43 -1.79 -8.28
C ILE A 48 1.02 -1.62 -9.74
N SER A 49 1.05 -0.39 -10.25
CA SER A 49 0.65 -0.08 -11.63
C SER A 49 1.79 0.64 -12.36
N GLY A 50 2.35 -0.01 -13.36
CA GLY A 50 3.35 0.57 -14.27
C GLY A 50 2.70 1.08 -15.56
N GLN A 51 3.34 2.04 -16.23
CA GLN A 51 2.85 2.67 -17.46
C GLN A 51 2.50 1.68 -18.60
N ASP A 52 3.17 0.51 -18.63
CA ASP A 52 2.99 -0.52 -19.67
C ASP A 52 2.82 -1.94 -19.06
N MET A 53 2.31 -2.03 -17.83
CA MET A 53 2.13 -3.30 -17.13
C MET A 53 0.70 -3.48 -16.64
N SER A 54 0.20 -4.71 -16.70
CA SER A 54 -1.00 -5.10 -15.97
C SER A 54 -0.80 -4.85 -14.47
N PRO A 55 -1.76 -4.20 -13.78
CA PRO A 55 -1.64 -3.97 -12.35
C PRO A 55 -1.47 -5.27 -11.58
N ILE A 56 -0.52 -5.28 -10.65
CA ILE A 56 -0.29 -6.40 -9.74
C ILE A 56 -0.97 -6.07 -8.42
N GLN A 57 -1.73 -7.02 -7.87
CA GLN A 57 -2.34 -6.92 -6.55
C GLN A 57 -1.67 -7.91 -5.61
N LEU A 58 -1.25 -7.42 -4.45
CA LEU A 58 -0.62 -8.22 -3.41
C LEU A 58 -1.31 -7.92 -2.08
N THR A 59 -1.50 -8.94 -1.26
CA THR A 59 -1.80 -8.70 0.16
C THR A 59 -0.65 -7.93 0.81
N LEU A 60 -0.93 -7.24 1.91
CA LEU A 60 0.13 -6.54 2.66
C LEU A 60 1.25 -7.49 3.09
N ASP A 61 0.91 -8.71 3.49
CA ASP A 61 1.87 -9.73 3.92
C ASP A 61 2.76 -10.19 2.77
N GLU A 62 2.19 -10.41 1.57
CA GLU A 62 2.96 -10.77 0.38
C GLU A 62 3.90 -9.62 -0.01
N TYR A 63 3.40 -8.39 -0.07
CA TYR A 63 4.20 -7.23 -0.45
C TYR A 63 5.40 -7.04 0.50
N VAL A 64 5.18 -7.10 1.81
CA VAL A 64 6.25 -6.94 2.82
C VAL A 64 7.28 -8.05 2.76
N LYS A 65 6.90 -9.26 2.36
CA LYS A 65 7.83 -10.39 2.22
C LYS A 65 8.74 -10.25 1.01
N ILE A 66 8.24 -9.69 -0.10
CA ILE A 66 8.99 -9.62 -1.37
C ILE A 66 9.70 -8.28 -1.58
N GLU A 67 9.18 -7.19 -1.01
CA GLU A 67 9.73 -5.86 -1.22
C GLU A 67 11.07 -5.71 -0.49
N THR A 68 12.07 -5.22 -1.21
CA THR A 68 13.43 -5.03 -0.71
C THR A 68 13.85 -3.57 -0.71
N ASP A 69 13.14 -2.68 -1.43
CA ASP A 69 13.40 -1.25 -1.37
C ASP A 69 12.86 -0.66 -0.05
N MET A 70 13.81 -0.29 0.81
CA MET A 70 13.52 0.27 2.13
C MET A 70 12.74 1.58 2.07
N ARG A 71 12.85 2.37 0.99
CA ARG A 71 12.11 3.62 0.82
C ARG A 71 10.63 3.34 0.59
N ARG A 72 10.32 2.32 -0.23
CA ARG A 72 8.94 1.91 -0.50
C ARG A 72 8.29 1.33 0.76
N LEU A 73 9.01 0.47 1.49
CA LEU A 73 8.54 -0.05 2.78
C LEU A 73 8.32 1.06 3.82
N ALA A 74 9.24 2.03 3.91
CA ALA A 74 9.10 3.17 4.80
C ALA A 74 7.88 4.04 4.45
N SER A 75 7.63 4.27 3.15
CA SER A 75 6.49 5.06 2.70
C SER A 75 5.16 4.35 2.91
N LEU A 76 5.11 3.02 2.68
CA LEU A 76 3.95 2.20 3.04
C LEU A 76 3.66 2.30 4.54
N ARG A 77 4.69 2.13 5.37
CA ARG A 77 4.57 2.23 6.82
C ARG A 77 4.04 3.60 7.25
N TYR A 78 4.63 4.67 6.74
CA TYR A 78 4.19 6.04 7.01
C TYR A 78 2.71 6.23 6.66
N THR A 79 2.30 5.73 5.50
CA THR A 79 0.92 5.85 5.02
C THR A 79 -0.06 5.07 5.90
N VAL A 80 0.29 3.84 6.29
CA VAL A 80 -0.52 3.04 7.22
C VAL A 80 -0.63 3.74 8.58
N GLU A 81 0.48 4.23 9.13
CA GLU A 81 0.48 4.96 10.41
C GLU A 81 -0.35 6.25 10.33
N TYR A 82 -0.27 6.97 9.21
CA TYR A 82 -1.06 8.17 8.95
C TYR A 82 -2.56 7.86 8.94
N LEU A 83 -2.98 6.82 8.21
CA LEU A 83 -4.39 6.40 8.15
C LEU A 83 -4.90 5.96 9.52
N LEU A 84 -4.10 5.18 10.26
CA LEU A 84 -4.48 4.68 11.59
C LEU A 84 -4.48 5.77 12.68
N LYS A 85 -3.81 6.92 12.45
CA LYS A 85 -3.88 8.08 13.34
C LYS A 85 -5.10 8.95 13.11
N LYS A 86 -5.67 8.91 11.90
CA LYS A 86 -6.89 9.67 11.58
C LYS A 86 -8.17 9.07 12.16
N VAL A 87 -8.16 7.78 12.51
CA VAL A 87 -9.33 6.98 12.94
C VAL A 87 -9.17 6.42 14.34
#